data_AF-A0A1F6P0P8-F1
#
_entry.id   AF-A0A1F6P0P8-F1
#
_cell.length_a   1.000
_cell.length_b   1.000
_cell.length_c   1.000
_cell.angle_alpha   90.00
_cell.angle_beta   90.00
_cell.angle_gamma   90.00
#
_symmetry.space_group_name_H-M   'P 1'
#
loop_
_entity.id
_entity.type
_entity.pdbx_description
1 polymer ?
#
loop_
_entity_poly.entity_id
_entity_poly.type
_entity_poly.pdbx_seq_one_letter_code
_entity_poly.pdbx_strand_id
1 'polypeptide(L)'
;MTLKSLSLHPKFAGFLDVVVGLLFLFAIKRVSLWWVLLIYIVARLILWMVLIRLVYYPQNLKRFWHLLTLAAFHLGTVILLLFVEWRPSWYLISLVYVIFPVISFWLLPAKSEGHMSFAMKPYRRWRFWMSTFGLFGLWSGTFAAVFLQILNINYWFLLIGASLITTAITMWWWKEYGVEKNSRLLWWTGCVGIFVLEIAWVMFRWPLGYFASAMILVWFWYDIWLLARFHLLPAGINWPKQILFFITNGILLIAFLILIVKWK
;
A
#
# COMPACT_ATOMS: atom_id res chain seq x y z
N MET A 1 20.11 -5.77 -32.52
CA MET A 1 18.81 -6.43 -32.78
C MET A 1 17.86 -6.01 -31.66
N THR A 2 17.05 -4.98 -31.91
CA THR A 2 16.10 -4.45 -30.93
C THR A 2 14.96 -5.45 -30.80
N LEU A 3 14.77 -6.03 -29.61
CA LEU A 3 13.59 -6.83 -29.24
C LEU A 3 12.32 -5.94 -29.34
N LYS A 4 11.90 -5.65 -30.56
CA LYS A 4 10.56 -5.16 -30.86
C LYS A 4 9.65 -6.39 -30.93
N SER A 5 8.54 -6.30 -30.20
CA SER A 5 7.26 -7.00 -30.42
C SER A 5 6.89 -8.25 -29.63
N LEU A 6 7.61 -8.66 -28.57
CA LEU A 6 6.97 -9.53 -27.56
C LEU A 6 6.37 -8.64 -26.46
N SER A 7 5.27 -7.95 -26.80
CA SER A 7 4.43 -7.31 -25.79
C SER A 7 3.36 -8.31 -25.34
N LEU A 8 3.53 -8.90 -24.17
CA LEU A 8 2.48 -9.71 -23.56
C LEU A 8 1.24 -8.85 -23.30
N HIS A 9 0.08 -9.40 -23.58
CA HIS A 9 -1.18 -8.75 -23.26
C HIS A 9 -1.29 -8.58 -21.72
N PRO A 10 -1.65 -7.39 -21.19
CA PRO A 10 -1.67 -7.17 -19.73
C PRO A 10 -2.53 -8.17 -18.95
N LYS A 11 -3.68 -8.56 -19.52
CA LYS A 11 -4.54 -9.61 -18.94
C LYS A 11 -3.86 -10.98 -18.84
N PHE A 12 -3.01 -11.34 -19.81
CA PHE A 12 -2.26 -12.60 -19.77
C PHE A 12 -1.18 -12.55 -18.68
N ALA A 13 -0.49 -11.41 -18.53
CA ALA A 13 0.41 -11.20 -17.40
C ALA A 13 -0.31 -11.28 -16.05
N GLY A 14 -1.53 -10.71 -15.96
CA GLY A 14 -2.40 -10.89 -14.79
C GLY A 14 -2.76 -12.36 -14.53
N PHE A 15 -3.12 -13.13 -15.55
CA PHE A 15 -3.39 -14.56 -15.40
C PHE A 15 -2.16 -15.34 -14.91
N LEU A 16 -0.98 -15.12 -15.50
CA LEU A 16 0.26 -15.71 -15.02
C LEU A 16 0.51 -15.34 -13.55
N ASP A 17 0.22 -14.10 -13.17
CA ASP A 17 0.38 -13.64 -11.80
C ASP A 17 -0.56 -14.32 -10.80
N VAL A 18 -1.78 -14.70 -11.21
CA VAL A 18 -2.68 -15.56 -10.42
C VAL A 18 -2.03 -16.90 -10.14
N VAL A 19 -1.60 -17.60 -11.19
CA VAL A 19 -1.03 -18.95 -11.09
C VAL A 19 0.19 -18.93 -10.16
N VAL A 20 1.10 -17.98 -10.39
CA VAL A 20 2.28 -17.85 -9.54
C VAL A 20 1.89 -17.36 -8.14
N GLY A 21 0.87 -16.51 -7.99
CA GLY A 21 0.35 -16.05 -6.70
C GLY A 21 -0.12 -17.20 -5.82
N LEU A 22 -0.87 -18.15 -6.40
CA LEU A 22 -1.33 -19.35 -5.71
C LEU A 22 -0.17 -20.28 -5.32
N LEU A 23 0.82 -20.47 -6.20
CA LEU A 23 2.03 -21.23 -5.88
C LEU A 23 2.80 -20.60 -4.72
N PHE A 24 2.92 -19.27 -4.71
CA PHE A 24 3.57 -18.54 -3.63
C PHE A 24 2.79 -18.66 -2.31
N LEU A 25 1.46 -18.57 -2.33
CA LEU A 25 0.63 -18.83 -1.14
C LEU A 25 0.76 -20.26 -0.61
N PHE A 26 0.98 -21.24 -1.49
CA PHE A 26 1.27 -22.60 -1.04
C PHE A 26 2.66 -22.69 -0.40
N ALA A 27 3.66 -22.03 -0.99
CA ALA A 27 5.02 -22.00 -0.48
C ALA A 27 5.13 -21.30 0.88
N ILE A 28 4.42 -20.19 1.12
CA ILE A 28 4.52 -19.41 2.36
C ILE A 28 4.18 -20.25 3.61
N LYS A 29 3.26 -21.22 3.49
CA LYS A 29 2.90 -22.13 4.58
C LYS A 29 4.03 -23.09 4.99
N ARG A 30 5.04 -23.27 4.14
CA ARG A 30 6.19 -24.16 4.35
C ARG A 30 7.46 -23.40 4.74
N VAL A 31 7.41 -22.07 4.80
CA VAL A 31 8.56 -21.23 5.15
C VAL A 31 8.77 -21.31 6.67
N SER A 32 9.86 -21.96 7.08
CA SER A 32 10.26 -22.06 8.49
C SER A 32 11.44 -21.16 8.86
N LEU A 33 12.22 -20.72 7.87
CA LEU A 33 13.46 -19.97 8.08
C LEU A 33 13.34 -18.56 7.49
N TRP A 34 13.88 -17.56 8.21
CA TRP A 34 13.79 -16.15 7.82
C TRP A 34 14.47 -15.85 6.47
N TRP A 35 15.55 -16.55 6.14
CA TRP A 35 16.25 -16.37 4.85
C TRP A 35 15.45 -16.97 3.69
N VAL A 36 14.66 -18.04 3.92
CA VAL A 36 13.73 -18.59 2.92
C VAL A 36 12.62 -17.58 2.64
N LEU A 37 12.14 -16.86 3.67
CA LEU A 37 11.20 -15.75 3.49
C LEU A 37 11.81 -14.62 2.65
N LEU A 38 13.08 -14.30 2.84
CA LEU A 38 13.78 -13.30 2.03
C LEU A 38 13.87 -13.73 0.56
N ILE A 39 14.26 -14.98 0.29
CA ILE A 39 14.27 -15.55 -1.07
C ILE A 39 12.89 -15.49 -1.69
N TYR A 40 11.85 -15.84 -0.92
CA TYR A 40 10.46 -15.75 -1.35
C TYR A 40 10.07 -14.33 -1.79
N ILE A 41 10.40 -13.32 -0.97
CA ILE A 41 10.12 -11.91 -1.29
C ILE A 41 10.86 -11.50 -2.57
N VAL A 42 12.16 -11.80 -2.66
CA VAL A 42 12.99 -11.43 -3.81
C VAL A 42 12.51 -12.12 -5.09
N ALA A 43 12.18 -13.40 -5.03
CA ALA A 43 11.67 -14.17 -6.17
C ALA A 43 10.38 -13.55 -6.74
N ARG A 44 9.46 -13.10 -5.86
CA ARG A 44 8.22 -12.43 -6.31
C ARG A 44 8.52 -11.09 -7.00
N LEU A 45 9.45 -10.31 -6.47
CA LEU A 45 9.86 -9.03 -7.07
C LEU A 45 10.52 -9.22 -8.44
N ILE A 46 11.36 -10.23 -8.59
CA ILE A 46 12.00 -10.58 -9.88
C ILE A 46 10.94 -10.97 -10.91
N LEU A 47 9.97 -11.81 -10.52
CA LEU A 47 8.86 -12.18 -11.40
C LEU A 47 8.11 -10.96 -11.91
N TRP A 48 7.72 -10.04 -11.03
CA TRP A 48 7.04 -8.81 -11.45
C TRP A 48 7.91 -7.92 -12.32
N MET A 49 9.20 -7.83 -12.03
CA MET A 49 10.14 -7.11 -12.89
C MET A 49 10.15 -7.67 -14.32
N VAL A 50 10.12 -9.01 -14.47
CA VAL A 50 10.01 -9.68 -15.76
C VAL A 50 8.65 -9.39 -16.42
N LEU A 51 7.53 -9.57 -15.72
CA LEU A 51 6.19 -9.31 -16.26
C LEU A 51 6.03 -7.85 -16.71
N ILE A 52 6.45 -6.89 -15.90
CA ILE A 52 6.41 -5.45 -16.22
C ILE A 52 7.27 -5.12 -17.45
N ARG A 53 8.41 -5.81 -17.62
CA ARG A 53 9.28 -5.61 -18.78
C ARG A 53 8.62 -6.10 -20.07
N LEU A 54 7.86 -7.19 -19.99
CA LEU A 54 7.17 -7.85 -21.11
C LEU A 54 5.82 -7.22 -21.47
N VAL A 55 5.19 -6.48 -20.56
CA VAL A 55 3.89 -5.80 -20.80
C VAL A 55 4.10 -4.41 -21.41
N TYR A 56 3.16 -3.99 -22.26
CA TYR A 56 3.13 -2.64 -22.81
C TYR A 56 2.79 -1.59 -21.74
N TYR A 57 3.51 -0.45 -21.77
CA TYR A 57 3.25 0.69 -20.90
C TYR A 57 3.13 1.97 -21.74
N PRO A 58 2.08 2.77 -21.58
CA PRO A 58 1.99 4.10 -22.17
C PRO A 58 3.15 5.00 -21.70
N GLN A 59 3.58 5.95 -22.55
CA GLN A 59 4.66 6.89 -22.22
C GLN A 59 4.41 7.69 -20.93
N ASN A 60 3.15 7.95 -20.61
CA ASN A 60 2.74 8.68 -19.41
C ASN A 60 2.85 7.84 -18.11
N LEU A 61 3.07 6.53 -18.21
CA LEU A 61 3.20 5.63 -17.06
C LEU A 61 4.62 5.11 -16.92
N LYS A 62 5.24 5.40 -15.78
CA LYS A 62 6.55 4.84 -15.46
C LYS A 62 6.41 3.45 -14.86
N ARG A 63 7.06 2.47 -15.50
CA ARG A 63 7.15 1.06 -15.05
C ARG A 63 7.64 0.91 -13.62
N PHE A 64 8.65 1.71 -13.26
CA PHE A 64 9.25 1.72 -11.92
C PHE A 64 8.21 1.97 -10.81
N TRP A 65 7.29 2.91 -11.01
CA TRP A 65 6.25 3.20 -10.03
C TRP A 65 5.27 2.05 -9.86
N HIS A 66 4.97 1.30 -10.93
CA HIS A 66 4.15 0.10 -10.79
C HIS A 66 4.86 -0.97 -9.95
N LEU A 67 6.15 -1.21 -10.24
CA LEU A 67 6.96 -2.15 -9.47
C LEU A 67 7.03 -1.77 -7.99
N LEU A 68 7.23 -0.49 -7.69
CA LEU A 68 7.28 -0.01 -6.31
C LEU A 68 5.95 -0.20 -5.57
N THR A 69 4.82 0.00 -6.26
CA THR A 69 3.49 -0.27 -5.67
C THR A 69 3.33 -1.75 -5.35
N LEU A 70 3.69 -2.62 -6.30
CA LEU A 70 3.65 -4.07 -6.12
C LEU A 70 4.56 -4.51 -4.97
N ALA A 71 5.77 -3.95 -4.88
CA ALA A 71 6.71 -4.25 -3.81
C ALA A 71 6.17 -3.82 -2.43
N ALA A 72 5.66 -2.59 -2.30
CA ALA A 72 5.07 -2.10 -1.05
C ALA A 72 3.87 -2.94 -0.62
N PHE A 73 2.98 -3.27 -1.57
CA PHE A 73 1.84 -4.16 -1.33
C PHE A 73 2.29 -5.56 -0.90
N HIS A 74 3.29 -6.13 -1.57
CA HIS A 74 3.81 -7.46 -1.27
C HIS A 74 4.42 -7.56 0.12
N LEU A 75 5.28 -6.62 0.47
CA LEU A 75 5.90 -6.59 1.79
C LEU A 75 4.83 -6.46 2.88
N GLY A 76 3.89 -5.54 2.72
CA GLY A 76 2.80 -5.36 3.68
C GLY A 76 1.90 -6.60 3.80
N THR A 77 1.47 -7.19 2.68
CA THR A 77 0.62 -8.40 2.69
C THR A 77 1.33 -9.61 3.29
N VAL A 78 2.61 -9.83 2.97
CA VAL A 78 3.39 -10.93 3.55
C VAL A 78 3.48 -10.75 5.06
N ILE A 79 3.78 -9.54 5.53
CA ILE A 79 3.79 -9.24 6.97
C ILE A 79 2.43 -9.56 7.61
N LEU A 80 1.31 -9.16 7.00
CA LEU A 80 -0.03 -9.50 7.50
C LEU A 80 -0.26 -11.01 7.56
N LEU A 81 0.15 -11.76 6.54
CA LEU A 81 0.02 -13.21 6.49
C LEU A 81 0.85 -13.93 7.57
N LEU A 82 1.96 -13.33 8.02
CA LEU A 82 2.80 -13.89 9.09
C LEU A 82 2.18 -13.72 10.48
N PHE A 83 1.47 -12.62 10.72
CA PHE A 83 0.91 -12.30 12.04
C PHE A 83 -0.55 -12.68 12.22
N VAL A 84 -1.27 -12.97 11.14
CA VAL A 84 -2.70 -13.30 11.25
C VAL A 84 -2.92 -14.76 11.69
N GLU A 85 -3.53 -14.93 12.85
CA GLU A 85 -3.83 -16.27 13.41
C GLU A 85 -5.23 -16.77 13.01
N TRP A 86 -6.18 -15.85 12.81
CA TRP A 86 -7.57 -16.21 12.53
C TRP A 86 -7.72 -16.72 11.09
N ARG A 87 -8.08 -18.00 10.93
CA ARG A 87 -8.14 -18.69 9.62
C ARG A 87 -8.96 -17.95 8.56
N PRO A 88 -10.17 -17.43 8.84
CA PRO A 88 -10.93 -16.65 7.85
C PRO A 88 -10.19 -15.41 7.35
N SER A 89 -9.56 -14.65 8.25
CA SER A 89 -8.74 -13.49 7.87
C SER A 89 -7.53 -13.91 7.04
N TRP A 90 -6.89 -15.04 7.36
CA TRP A 90 -5.78 -15.58 6.57
C TRP A 90 -6.20 -15.84 5.11
N TYR A 91 -7.37 -16.48 4.92
CA TYR A 91 -7.91 -16.71 3.57
C TYR A 91 -8.30 -15.41 2.86
N LEU A 92 -8.88 -14.44 3.57
CA LEU A 92 -9.23 -13.14 3.01
C LEU A 92 -7.99 -12.35 2.55
N ILE A 93 -6.94 -12.31 3.38
CA ILE A 93 -5.67 -11.66 3.03
C ILE A 93 -5.01 -12.39 1.86
N SER A 94 -5.09 -13.73 1.81
CA SER A 94 -4.60 -14.54 0.70
C SER A 94 -5.35 -14.23 -0.61
N LEU A 95 -6.67 -14.06 -0.54
CA LEU A 95 -7.47 -13.64 -1.69
C LEU A 95 -7.04 -12.26 -2.18
N VAL A 96 -6.86 -11.30 -1.27
CA VAL A 96 -6.34 -9.96 -1.57
C VAL A 96 -4.95 -10.02 -2.20
N TYR A 97 -4.05 -10.85 -1.65
CA TYR A 97 -2.69 -11.06 -2.14
C TYR A 97 -2.65 -11.50 -3.61
N VAL A 98 -3.58 -12.35 -4.04
CA VAL A 98 -3.69 -12.81 -5.42
C VAL A 98 -4.40 -11.78 -6.30
N ILE A 99 -5.56 -11.26 -5.87
CA ILE A 99 -6.40 -10.42 -6.72
C ILE A 99 -5.76 -9.05 -7.01
N PHE A 100 -5.09 -8.43 -6.03
CA PHE A 100 -4.63 -7.05 -6.17
C PHE A 100 -3.59 -6.84 -7.27
N PRO A 101 -2.51 -7.63 -7.31
CA PRO A 101 -1.56 -7.60 -8.41
C PRO A 101 -2.21 -7.90 -9.77
N VAL A 102 -3.17 -8.82 -9.83
CA VAL A 102 -3.84 -9.22 -11.08
C VAL A 102 -4.66 -8.07 -11.66
N ILE A 103 -5.47 -7.41 -10.83
CA ILE A 103 -6.23 -6.23 -11.24
C ILE A 103 -5.29 -5.09 -11.65
N SER A 104 -4.13 -4.96 -11.00
CA SER A 104 -3.14 -3.94 -11.37
C SER A 104 -2.61 -4.11 -12.79
N PHE A 105 -2.39 -5.34 -13.25
CA PHE A 105 -2.05 -5.64 -14.64
C PHE A 105 -3.27 -5.54 -15.57
N TRP A 106 -4.45 -5.95 -15.12
CA TRP A 106 -5.67 -5.89 -15.92
C TRP A 106 -6.06 -4.46 -16.31
N LEU A 107 -5.88 -3.51 -15.40
CA LEU A 107 -6.20 -2.10 -15.61
C LEU A 107 -5.20 -1.35 -16.50
N LEU A 108 -4.12 -2.01 -16.95
CA LEU A 108 -3.21 -1.44 -17.93
C LEU A 108 -3.83 -1.50 -19.34
N PRO A 109 -3.69 -0.44 -20.15
CA PRO A 109 -4.19 -0.43 -21.52
C PRO A 109 -3.41 -1.43 -22.40
N ALA A 110 -4.13 -2.18 -23.24
CA ALA A 110 -3.56 -3.20 -24.11
C ALA A 110 -2.91 -2.64 -25.40
N LYS A 111 -3.29 -1.43 -25.82
CA LYS A 111 -2.82 -0.75 -27.05
C LYS A 111 -2.61 0.74 -26.81
N SER A 112 -1.92 1.40 -27.74
CA SER A 112 -1.67 2.85 -27.73
C SER A 112 -2.95 3.69 -27.69
N GLU A 113 -4.10 3.17 -28.14
CA GLU A 113 -5.40 3.86 -28.14
C GLU A 113 -5.88 4.33 -26.74
N GLY A 114 -5.27 3.83 -25.65
CA GLY A 114 -5.52 4.28 -24.27
C GLY A 114 -4.94 5.65 -23.88
N HIS A 115 -4.63 6.54 -24.84
CA HIS A 115 -4.09 7.88 -24.56
C HIS A 115 -5.05 8.82 -23.79
N MET A 116 -6.33 8.46 -23.65
CA MET A 116 -7.29 9.27 -22.89
C MET A 116 -6.98 9.22 -21.39
N SER A 117 -6.65 10.37 -20.79
CA SER A 117 -6.30 10.50 -19.37
C SER A 117 -7.38 9.95 -18.41
N PHE A 118 -8.64 9.89 -18.87
CA PHE A 118 -9.76 9.33 -18.12
C PHE A 118 -9.64 7.82 -17.89
N ALA A 119 -9.21 7.05 -18.88
CA ALA A 119 -9.05 5.59 -18.78
C ALA A 119 -7.97 5.17 -17.76
N MET A 120 -7.07 6.10 -17.41
CA MET A 120 -5.98 5.87 -16.47
C MET A 120 -6.33 6.17 -15.01
N LYS A 121 -7.48 6.80 -14.74
CA LYS A 121 -7.92 7.09 -13.36
C LYS A 121 -8.14 5.83 -12.52
N PRO A 122 -8.83 4.77 -13.02
CA PRO A 122 -9.02 3.54 -12.26
C PRO A 122 -7.70 2.86 -11.89
N TYR A 123 -6.76 2.76 -12.84
CA TYR A 123 -5.43 2.18 -12.59
C TYR A 123 -4.66 2.93 -11.49
N ARG A 124 -4.66 4.27 -11.53
CA ARG A 124 -3.98 5.09 -10.52
C ARG A 124 -4.60 4.92 -9.13
N ARG A 125 -5.95 4.89 -9.06
CA ARG A 125 -6.67 4.63 -7.82
C ARG A 125 -6.35 3.23 -7.30
N TRP A 126 -6.37 2.22 -8.14
CA TRP A 126 -6.06 0.84 -7.74
C TRP A 126 -4.67 0.72 -7.12
N ARG A 127 -3.65 1.28 -7.78
CA ARG A 127 -2.30 1.31 -7.23
C ARG A 127 -2.22 2.09 -5.91
N PHE A 128 -2.98 3.17 -5.75
CA PHE A 128 -3.03 3.90 -4.49
C PHE A 128 -3.58 3.01 -3.38
N TRP A 129 -4.67 2.29 -3.64
CA TRP A 129 -5.24 1.32 -2.69
C TRP A 129 -4.28 0.19 -2.34
N MET A 130 -3.51 -0.31 -3.31
CA MET A 130 -2.44 -1.28 -3.07
C MET A 130 -1.37 -0.72 -2.12
N SER A 131 -0.94 0.53 -2.31
CA SER A 131 -0.01 1.19 -1.41
C SER A 131 -0.59 1.41 -0.01
N THR A 132 -1.86 1.80 0.10
CA THR A 132 -2.54 1.93 1.40
C THR A 132 -2.61 0.58 2.13
N PHE A 133 -2.92 -0.51 1.42
CA PHE A 133 -2.91 -1.84 2.00
C PHE A 133 -1.48 -2.28 2.40
N GLY A 134 -0.48 -1.92 1.59
CA GLY A 134 0.93 -2.12 1.92
C GLY A 134 1.35 -1.38 3.21
N LEU A 135 0.90 -0.13 3.37
CA LEU A 135 1.11 0.65 4.60
C LEU A 135 0.41 0.03 5.81
N PHE A 136 -0.82 -0.47 5.64
CA PHE A 136 -1.52 -1.18 6.71
C PHE A 136 -0.73 -2.40 7.18
N GLY A 137 -0.18 -3.18 6.24
CA GLY A 137 0.68 -4.31 6.58
C GLY A 137 2.00 -3.90 7.24
N LEU A 138 2.66 -2.86 6.71
CA LEU A 138 3.88 -2.29 7.30
C LEU A 138 3.64 -1.90 8.77
N TRP A 139 2.61 -1.10 9.05
CA TRP A 139 2.31 -0.65 10.40
C TRP A 139 1.84 -1.78 11.32
N SER A 140 1.08 -2.74 10.80
CA SER A 140 0.70 -3.94 11.57
C SER A 140 1.94 -4.72 12.00
N GLY A 141 2.91 -4.89 11.09
CA GLY A 141 4.19 -5.53 11.39
C GLY A 141 5.06 -4.74 12.36
N THR A 142 5.12 -3.42 12.20
CA THR A 142 5.85 -2.54 13.13
C THR A 142 5.28 -2.66 14.53
N PHE A 143 3.96 -2.53 14.70
CA PHE A 143 3.33 -2.69 16.02
C PHE A 143 3.46 -4.11 16.56
N ALA A 144 3.34 -5.14 15.71
CA ALA A 144 3.56 -6.53 16.14
C ALA A 144 5.00 -6.75 16.62
N ALA A 145 6.01 -6.24 15.88
CA ALA A 145 7.41 -6.36 16.24
C ALA A 145 7.73 -5.69 17.58
N VAL A 146 7.11 -4.53 17.85
CA VAL A 146 7.29 -3.83 19.13
C VAL A 146 6.51 -4.52 20.27
N PHE A 147 5.23 -4.84 20.08
CA PHE A 147 4.39 -5.46 21.13
C PHE A 147 4.85 -6.87 21.51
N LEU A 148 5.29 -7.66 20.53
CA LEU A 148 5.77 -9.02 20.75
C LEU A 148 7.30 -9.07 20.99
N GLN A 149 7.97 -7.92 20.99
CA GLN A 149 9.42 -7.79 21.21
C GLN A 149 10.24 -8.72 20.29
N ILE A 150 9.82 -8.86 19.03
CA ILE A 150 10.42 -9.79 18.06
C ILE A 150 11.87 -9.40 17.76
N LEU A 151 12.14 -8.10 17.72
CA LEU A 151 13.45 -7.54 17.45
C LEU A 151 14.01 -6.94 18.74
N ASN A 152 15.23 -7.32 19.09
CA ASN A 152 15.96 -6.71 20.21
C ASN A 152 16.58 -5.35 19.79
N ILE A 153 15.73 -4.44 19.33
CA ILE A 153 16.09 -3.10 18.85
C ILE A 153 15.15 -2.10 19.54
N ASN A 154 15.66 -0.91 19.86
CA ASN A 154 14.84 0.17 20.42
C ASN A 154 13.65 0.49 19.50
N TYR A 155 12.44 0.47 20.07
CA TYR A 155 11.19 0.67 19.34
C TYR A 155 11.14 2.01 18.59
N TRP A 156 11.85 3.05 19.07
CA TRP A 156 11.94 4.33 18.38
C TRP A 156 12.52 4.20 16.98
N PHE A 157 13.52 3.34 16.76
CA PHE A 157 14.07 3.12 15.42
C PHE A 157 13.03 2.51 14.47
N LEU A 158 12.19 1.60 14.98
CA LEU A 158 11.11 0.98 14.20
C LEU A 158 10.02 2.01 13.87
N LEU A 159 9.59 2.81 14.84
CA LEU A 159 8.57 3.85 14.63
C LEU A 159 9.07 4.93 13.66
N ILE A 160 10.29 5.44 13.85
CA ILE A 160 10.89 6.45 12.96
C ILE A 160 11.05 5.87 11.55
N GLY A 161 11.58 4.65 11.41
CA GLY A 161 11.74 4.00 10.12
C GLY A 161 10.42 3.83 9.35
N ALA A 162 9.38 3.32 10.02
CA ALA A 162 8.06 3.16 9.41
C ALA A 162 7.41 4.51 9.05
N SER A 163 7.58 5.54 9.88
CA SER A 163 7.12 6.91 9.60
C SER A 163 7.82 7.51 8.39
N LEU A 164 9.14 7.32 8.24
CA LEU A 164 9.89 7.81 7.08
C LEU A 164 9.43 7.12 5.78
N ILE A 165 9.20 5.80 5.81
CA ILE A 165 8.65 5.06 4.67
C ILE A 165 7.26 5.59 4.31
N THR A 166 6.39 5.78 5.31
CA THR A 166 5.04 6.34 5.12
C THR A 166 5.08 7.74 4.51
N THR A 167 6.01 8.58 4.98
CA THR A 167 6.25 9.94 4.47
C THR A 167 6.72 9.92 3.02
N ALA A 168 7.62 9.01 2.66
CA ALA A 168 8.08 8.85 1.29
C ALA A 168 6.93 8.41 0.36
N ILE A 169 6.07 7.49 0.82
CA ILE A 169 4.88 7.04 0.08
C ILE A 169 3.88 8.19 -0.10
N THR A 170 3.66 9.01 0.93
CA THR A 170 2.84 10.25 0.85
C THR A 170 3.33 11.16 -0.27
N MET A 171 4.62 11.53 -0.23
CA MET A 171 5.21 12.45 -1.20
C MET A 171 5.15 11.90 -2.62
N TRP A 172 5.44 10.61 -2.79
CA TRP A 172 5.34 9.93 -4.07
C TRP A 172 3.92 10.01 -4.62
N TRP A 173 2.91 9.71 -3.82
CA TRP A 173 1.53 9.73 -4.28
C TRP A 173 1.01 11.12 -4.58
N TRP A 174 1.38 12.14 -3.80
CA TRP A 174 1.05 13.53 -4.17
C TRP A 174 1.61 13.93 -5.53
N LYS A 175 2.87 13.56 -5.84
CA LYS A 175 3.46 13.77 -7.17
C LYS A 175 2.70 13.02 -8.26
N GLU A 176 2.30 11.78 -8.02
CA GLU A 176 1.53 10.98 -8.98
C GLU A 176 0.12 11.57 -9.22
N TYR A 177 -0.43 12.29 -8.25
CA TYR A 177 -1.69 13.02 -8.38
C TYR A 177 -1.54 14.45 -8.94
N GLY A 178 -0.35 14.82 -9.41
CA GLY A 178 -0.10 16.08 -10.11
C GLY A 178 0.13 17.28 -9.19
N VAL A 179 0.43 17.06 -7.91
CA VAL A 179 0.85 18.15 -7.03
C VAL A 179 2.21 18.67 -7.49
N GLU A 180 2.31 19.98 -7.67
CA GLU A 180 3.52 20.64 -8.15
C GLU A 180 4.67 20.54 -7.14
N LYS A 181 5.90 20.44 -7.66
CA LYS A 181 7.10 20.42 -6.83
C LYS A 181 7.43 21.84 -6.39
N ASN A 182 6.98 22.21 -5.19
CA ASN A 182 7.28 23.49 -4.55
C ASN A 182 7.70 23.29 -3.09
N SER A 183 8.15 24.36 -2.43
CA SER A 183 8.53 24.31 -1.01
C SER A 183 7.34 23.94 -0.10
N ARG A 184 6.11 24.29 -0.50
CA ARG A 184 4.88 23.91 0.23
C ARG A 184 4.70 22.40 0.30
N LEU A 185 4.97 21.67 -0.78
CA LEU A 185 4.92 20.20 -0.82
C LEU A 185 5.91 19.59 0.18
N LEU A 186 7.12 20.14 0.29
CA LEU A 186 8.13 19.64 1.24
C LEU A 186 7.69 19.87 2.69
N TRP A 187 7.17 21.06 3.01
CA TRP A 187 6.62 21.36 4.33
C TRP A 187 5.49 20.41 4.70
N TRP A 188 4.50 20.24 3.83
CA TRP A 188 3.39 19.31 4.07
C TRP A 188 3.85 17.86 4.19
N THR A 189 4.89 17.46 3.45
CA THR A 189 5.47 16.12 3.57
C THR A 189 6.10 15.93 4.96
N GLY A 190 6.87 16.91 5.44
CA GLY A 190 7.45 16.89 6.79
C GLY A 190 6.37 16.88 7.88
N CYS A 191 5.33 17.71 7.75
CA CYS A 191 4.20 17.73 8.69
C CYS A 191 3.49 16.38 8.77
N VAL A 192 3.24 15.71 7.63
CA VAL A 192 2.65 14.36 7.64
C VAL A 192 3.57 13.36 8.32
N GLY A 193 4.88 13.45 8.12
CA GLY A 193 5.83 12.55 8.77
C GLY A 193 5.85 12.69 10.29
N ILE A 194 5.88 13.93 10.80
CA ILE A 194 5.79 14.22 12.24
C ILE A 194 4.45 13.72 12.78
N PHE A 195 3.35 14.05 12.10
CA PHE A 195 2.01 13.62 12.49
C PHE A 195 1.88 12.09 12.58
N VAL A 196 2.36 11.36 11.57
CA VAL A 196 2.33 9.89 11.56
C VAL A 196 3.16 9.33 12.71
N LEU A 197 4.32 9.91 13.01
CA LEU A 197 5.16 9.48 14.13
C LEU A 197 4.47 9.72 15.48
N GLU A 198 3.86 10.88 15.69
CA GLU A 198 3.10 11.21 16.90
C GLU A 198 1.91 10.27 17.09
N ILE A 199 1.12 10.03 16.03
CA ILE A 199 0.03 9.05 16.09
C ILE A 199 0.57 7.66 16.40
N ALA A 200 1.65 7.23 15.77
CA ALA A 200 2.24 5.92 16.03
C ALA A 200 2.65 5.76 17.49
N TRP A 201 3.25 6.80 18.07
CA TRP A 201 3.64 6.82 19.47
C TRP A 201 2.44 6.78 20.43
N VAL A 202 1.35 7.51 20.12
CA VAL A 202 0.10 7.44 20.89
C VAL A 202 -0.54 6.05 20.77
N MET A 203 -0.64 5.51 19.55
CA MET A 203 -1.22 4.18 19.28
C MET A 203 -0.43 3.05 19.94
N PHE A 204 0.88 3.22 20.11
CA PHE A 204 1.72 2.26 20.83
C PHE A 204 1.38 2.19 22.32
N ARG A 205 0.92 3.29 22.94
CA ARG A 205 0.55 3.34 24.35
C ARG A 205 -0.89 2.97 24.63
N TRP A 206 -1.73 3.03 23.60
CA TRP A 206 -3.12 2.64 23.73
C TRP A 206 -3.24 1.12 23.88
N PRO A 207 -4.17 0.62 24.71
CA PRO A 207 -4.35 -0.80 24.98
C PRO A 207 -5.08 -1.52 23.82
N LEU A 208 -4.57 -1.34 22.60
CA LEU A 208 -5.14 -1.85 21.36
C LEU A 208 -4.27 -2.98 20.78
N GLY A 209 -4.91 -3.89 20.05
CA GLY A 209 -4.18 -4.88 19.26
C GLY A 209 -3.44 -4.25 18.08
N TYR A 210 -2.30 -4.82 17.66
CA TYR A 210 -1.45 -4.26 16.59
C TYR A 210 -2.19 -4.04 15.26
N PHE A 211 -3.14 -4.90 14.88
CA PHE A 211 -3.98 -4.69 13.70
C PHE A 211 -4.91 -3.47 13.84
N ALA A 212 -5.53 -3.29 15.01
CA ALA A 212 -6.41 -2.15 15.26
C ALA A 212 -5.61 -0.83 15.27
N SER A 213 -4.47 -0.81 15.97
CA SER A 213 -3.56 0.33 15.99
C SER A 213 -3.09 0.72 14.58
N ALA A 214 -2.70 -0.27 13.76
CA ALA A 214 -2.29 -0.04 12.38
C ALA A 214 -3.43 0.50 11.51
N MET A 215 -4.64 -0.04 11.67
CA MET A 215 -5.82 0.41 10.93
C MET A 215 -6.15 1.86 11.25
N ILE A 216 -6.18 2.23 12.53
CA ILE A 216 -6.45 3.60 12.98
C ILE A 216 -5.39 4.56 12.45
N LEU A 217 -4.10 4.20 12.55
CA LEU A 217 -3.01 5.03 12.04
C LEU A 217 -3.14 5.25 10.54
N VAL A 218 -3.34 4.19 9.75
CA VAL A 218 -3.47 4.29 8.30
C VAL A 218 -4.75 5.04 7.89
N TRP A 219 -5.81 4.94 8.69
CA TRP A 219 -7.04 5.71 8.50
C TRP A 219 -6.76 7.21 8.63
N PHE A 220 -6.18 7.65 9.75
CA PHE A 220 -5.83 9.06 9.96
C PHE A 220 -4.82 9.56 8.92
N TRP A 221 -3.82 8.74 8.59
CA TRP A 221 -2.88 9.05 7.51
C TRP A 221 -3.61 9.29 6.18
N TYR A 222 -4.58 8.45 5.82
CA TYR A 222 -5.32 8.58 4.56
C TYR A 222 -6.15 9.86 4.51
N ASP A 223 -6.83 10.22 5.60
CA ASP A 223 -7.62 11.44 5.68
C ASP A 223 -6.75 12.69 5.55
N ILE A 224 -5.61 12.74 6.25
CA ILE A 224 -4.65 13.84 6.11
C ILE A 224 -4.05 13.87 4.72
N TRP A 225 -3.67 12.72 4.18
CA TRP A 225 -3.13 12.61 2.82
C TRP A 225 -4.11 13.22 1.81
N LEU A 226 -5.40 12.97 1.96
CA LEU A 226 -6.46 13.48 1.10
C LEU A 226 -6.65 14.99 1.26
N LEU A 227 -6.75 15.48 2.50
CA LEU A 227 -6.89 16.91 2.82
C LEU A 227 -5.73 17.73 2.26
N ALA A 228 -4.50 17.33 2.57
CA ALA A 228 -3.29 18.00 2.12
C ALA A 228 -3.17 17.94 0.59
N ARG A 229 -3.55 16.82 -0.05
CA ARG A 229 -3.58 16.74 -1.52
C ARG A 229 -4.49 17.81 -2.12
N PHE A 230 -5.71 17.97 -1.62
CA PHE A 230 -6.64 18.97 -2.16
C PHE A 230 -6.21 20.39 -1.84
N HIS A 231 -5.63 20.62 -0.66
CA HIS A 231 -5.06 21.92 -0.30
C HIS A 231 -3.88 22.33 -1.19
N LEU A 232 -3.05 21.37 -1.59
CA LEU A 232 -1.88 21.59 -2.45
C LEU A 232 -2.24 21.76 -3.94
N LEU A 233 -3.45 21.42 -4.36
CA LEU A 233 -3.90 21.59 -5.73
C LEU A 233 -4.47 23.01 -5.95
N PRO A 234 -4.29 23.62 -7.14
CA PRO A 234 -4.83 24.95 -7.44
C PRO A 234 -6.36 25.06 -7.30
N ALA A 235 -7.08 23.95 -7.52
CA ALA A 235 -8.53 23.87 -7.36
C ALA A 235 -8.99 23.98 -5.88
N GLY A 236 -8.07 23.80 -4.92
CA GLY A 236 -8.36 23.85 -3.50
C GLY A 236 -9.32 22.75 -3.01
N ILE A 237 -9.84 22.96 -1.80
CA ILE A 237 -10.78 22.06 -1.13
C ILE A 237 -12.22 22.47 -1.48
N ASN A 238 -12.98 21.55 -2.07
CA ASN A 238 -14.43 21.71 -2.25
C ASN A 238 -15.16 21.20 -1.01
N TRP A 239 -15.31 22.07 0.00
CA TRP A 239 -15.89 21.72 1.31
C TRP A 239 -17.28 21.08 1.24
N PRO A 240 -18.25 21.59 0.46
CA PRO A 240 -19.59 20.98 0.40
C PRO A 240 -19.56 19.49 0.00
N LYS A 241 -18.66 19.09 -0.90
CA LYS A 241 -18.51 17.69 -1.32
C LYS A 241 -17.72 16.84 -0.32
N GLN A 242 -16.81 17.45 0.43
CA GLN A 242 -15.90 16.74 1.32
C GLN A 242 -16.44 16.61 2.76
N ILE A 243 -17.30 17.52 3.21
CA ILE A 243 -17.92 17.45 4.55
C ILE A 243 -18.68 16.13 4.73
N LEU A 244 -19.49 15.73 3.74
CA LEU A 244 -20.21 14.46 3.80
C LEU A 244 -19.25 13.26 3.90
N PHE A 245 -18.12 13.32 3.20
CA PHE A 245 -17.08 12.29 3.28
C PHE A 245 -16.48 12.23 4.69
N PHE A 246 -16.12 13.37 5.30
CA PHE A 246 -15.54 13.39 6.66
C PHE A 246 -16.54 12.98 7.74
N ILE A 247 -17.81 13.40 7.63
CA ILE A 247 -18.86 12.96 8.56
C ILE A 247 -19.03 11.44 8.47
N THR A 248 -19.12 10.90 7.25
CA THR A 248 -19.27 9.46 7.05
C THR A 248 -18.05 8.70 7.60
N ASN A 249 -16.83 9.18 7.33
CA ASN A 249 -15.61 8.57 7.88
C ASN A 249 -15.56 8.64 9.41
N GLY A 250 -15.97 9.78 10.01
CA GLY A 250 -16.04 9.93 11.46
C GLY A 250 -17.02 8.95 12.10
N ILE A 251 -18.21 8.79 11.53
CA ILE A 251 -19.20 7.81 12.00
C ILE A 251 -18.65 6.38 11.87
N LEU A 252 -18.03 6.05 10.74
CA LEU A 252 -17.43 4.73 10.52
C LEU A 252 -16.27 4.46 11.48
N LEU A 253 -15.45 5.46 11.80
CA LEU A 253 -14.37 5.34 12.78
C LEU A 253 -14.94 5.07 14.18
N ILE A 254 -15.98 5.81 14.60
CA ILE A 254 -16.65 5.57 15.89
C ILE A 254 -17.25 4.16 15.93
N ALA A 255 -17.95 3.75 14.87
CA ALA A 255 -18.51 2.42 14.76
C ALA A 255 -17.42 1.33 14.84
N PHE A 256 -16.28 1.54 14.17
CA PHE A 256 -15.12 0.63 14.26
C PHE A 256 -14.57 0.54 15.69
N LEU A 257 -14.40 1.67 16.37
CA LEU A 257 -13.89 1.74 17.74
C LEU A 257 -14.82 1.08 18.77
N ILE A 258 -16.14 1.10 18.55
CA ILE A 258 -17.13 0.53 19.48
C ILE A 258 -17.40 -0.95 19.16
N LEU A 259 -17.55 -1.31 17.89
CA LEU A 259 -18.05 -2.63 17.49
C LEU A 259 -16.95 -3.66 17.23
N ILE A 260 -15.77 -3.21 16.79
CA ILE A 260 -14.69 -4.10 16.33
C ILE A 260 -13.52 -4.08 17.30
N VAL A 261 -13.14 -2.90 17.78
CA VAL A 261 -12.01 -2.76 18.70
C VAL A 261 -12.38 -3.31 20.07
N LYS A 262 -11.70 -4.38 20.48
CA LYS A 262 -11.72 -4.85 21.87
C LYS A 262 -10.70 -4.06 22.66
N TRP A 263 -11.20 -3.14 23.47
CA TRP A 263 -10.41 -2.41 24.47
C TRP A 263 -9.97 -3.40 25.56
N LYS A 264 -8.66 -3.45 25.83
CA LYS A 264 -8.12 -4.20 26.97
C LYS A 264 -8.18 -3.38 28.23
#